data_AF-A0A7S7UUG8-F1
#
_entry.id   AF-A0A7S7UUG8-F1
#
_cell.length_a   1.000
_cell.length_b   1.000
_cell.length_c   1.000
_cell.angle_alpha   90.00
_cell.angle_beta   90.00
_cell.angle_gamma   90.00
#
_symmetry.space_group_name_H-M   'P 1'
#
loop_
_entity.id
_entity.type
_entity.pdbx_description
1 polymer ?
#
loop_
_entity_poly.entity_id
_entity_poly.type
_entity_poly.pdbx_seq_one_letter_code
_entity_poly.pdbx_strand_id
1 'polypeptide(L)'
;MHRFIARANVDHFIGLLNGNDLTTDKRTGVTGLLIAELDKLAHELENLEFVERKATEGRDRVNLVRNARNGHPFGTTEREHAERLLIGCENLQTVLEDSCRRLRAKINSSSVTISTGPRRNLID
;
A
#
# COMPACT_ATOMS: atom_id res chain seq x y z
N MET A 1 19.11 7.06 6.63
CA MET A 1 18.19 8.18 6.93
C MET A 1 16.97 8.21 5.99
N HIS A 2 17.16 8.11 4.66
CA HIS A 2 16.07 8.17 3.67
C HIS A 2 14.92 7.16 3.89
N ARG A 3 15.21 5.90 4.25
CA ARG A 3 14.16 4.88 4.46
C ARG A 3 13.22 5.18 5.63
N PHE A 4 13.74 5.77 6.71
CA PHE A 4 12.91 6.11 7.88
C PHE A 4 11.95 7.26 7.56
N ILE A 5 12.42 8.25 6.79
CA ILE A 5 11.60 9.36 6.30
C ILE A 5 10.52 8.82 5.36
N ALA A 6 10.87 7.93 4.42
CA ALA A 6 9.89 7.33 3.51
C ALA A 6 8.82 6.52 4.25
N ARG A 7 9.19 5.72 5.25
CA ARG A 7 8.21 5.00 6.11
C ARG A 7 7.29 5.95 6.86
N ALA A 8 7.83 7.02 7.46
CA ALA A 8 7.04 8.03 8.16
C ALA A 8 6.08 8.77 7.20
N ASN A 9 6.53 9.09 5.99
CA ASN A 9 5.70 9.71 4.96
C ASN A 9 4.57 8.76 4.51
N VAL A 10 4.86 7.47 4.34
CA VAL A 10 3.84 6.44 4.03
C VAL A 10 2.77 6.42 5.11
N ASP A 11 3.16 6.34 6.39
CA ASP A 11 2.22 6.37 7.51
C ASP A 11 1.38 7.65 7.53
N HIS A 12 2.02 8.80 7.30
CA HIS A 12 1.35 10.09 7.23
C HIS A 12 0.30 10.14 6.10
N PHE A 13 0.67 9.76 4.87
CA PHE A 13 -0.24 9.80 3.72
C PHE A 13 -1.37 8.78 3.84
N ILE A 14 -1.12 7.61 4.41
CA ILE A 14 -2.18 6.64 4.75
C ILE A 14 -3.16 7.27 5.76
N GLY A 15 -2.66 7.97 6.78
CA GLY A 15 -3.50 8.68 7.75
C GLY A 15 -4.42 9.71 7.07
N LEU A 16 -3.87 10.51 6.16
CA LEU A 16 -4.65 11.49 5.39
C LEU A 16 -5.71 10.82 4.50
N LEU A 17 -5.35 9.74 3.80
CA LEU A 17 -6.25 9.03 2.88
C LEU A 17 -7.36 8.25 3.59
N ASN A 18 -7.15 7.87 4.85
CA ASN A 18 -8.17 7.26 5.69
C ASN A 18 -9.14 8.28 6.33
N GLY A 19 -8.87 9.58 6.17
CA GLY A 19 -9.80 10.66 6.54
C GLY A 19 -10.85 10.92 5.45
N ASN A 20 -11.93 11.60 5.84
CA ASN A 20 -13.02 11.96 4.93
C ASN A 20 -12.95 13.42 4.41
N ASP A 21 -11.92 14.17 4.81
CA ASP A 21 -11.85 15.63 4.62
C ASP A 21 -11.13 16.06 3.33
N LEU A 22 -10.75 15.10 2.49
CA LEU A 22 -10.06 15.37 1.23
C LEU A 22 -11.04 15.44 0.08
N THR A 23 -11.01 16.58 -0.63
CA THR A 23 -11.55 16.71 -1.99
C THR A 23 -10.89 15.69 -2.92
N THR A 24 -11.59 15.28 -3.99
CA THR A 24 -11.07 14.34 -5.00
C THR A 24 -9.68 14.70 -5.50
N ASP A 25 -9.43 15.96 -5.86
CA ASP A 25 -8.12 16.39 -6.40
C ASP A 25 -6.98 16.24 -5.39
N LYS A 26 -7.20 16.68 -4.14
CA LYS A 26 -6.25 16.50 -3.04
C LYS A 26 -5.99 15.01 -2.77
N ARG A 27 -7.03 14.19 -2.80
CA ARG A 27 -6.90 12.74 -2.62
C ARG A 27 -6.02 12.13 -3.72
N THR A 28 -6.24 12.49 -4.98
CA THR A 28 -5.40 12.06 -6.10
C THR A 28 -3.94 12.48 -5.91
N GLY A 29 -3.69 13.73 -5.50
CA GLY A 29 -2.35 14.23 -5.21
C GLY A 29 -1.65 13.46 -4.08
N VAL A 30 -2.35 13.24 -2.96
CA VAL A 30 -1.80 12.48 -1.81
C VAL A 30 -1.55 11.03 -2.19
N THR A 31 -2.42 10.39 -2.99
CA THR A 31 -2.18 9.04 -3.52
C THR A 31 -0.91 8.99 -4.38
N GLY A 32 -0.68 9.99 -5.23
CA GLY A 32 0.55 10.09 -6.01
C GLY A 32 1.81 10.21 -5.13
N LEU A 33 1.75 11.01 -4.07
CA LEU A 33 2.84 11.13 -3.09
C LEU A 33 3.09 9.81 -2.35
N LEU A 34 2.02 9.10 -1.95
CA LEU A 34 2.12 7.79 -1.32
C LEU A 34 2.85 6.79 -2.23
N ILE A 35 2.47 6.71 -3.51
CA ILE A 35 3.10 5.83 -4.49
C ILE A 35 4.60 6.15 -4.60
N ALA A 36 4.95 7.44 -4.71
CA ALA A 36 6.34 7.86 -4.81
C ALA A 36 7.18 7.46 -3.58
N GLU A 37 6.61 7.51 -2.37
CA GLU A 37 7.30 7.04 -1.16
C GLU A 37 7.42 5.51 -1.11
N LEU A 38 6.38 4.78 -1.52
CA LEU A 38 6.42 3.32 -1.62
C LEU A 38 7.47 2.84 -2.63
N ASP A 39 7.62 3.54 -3.75
CA ASP A 39 8.65 3.25 -4.76
C ASP A 39 10.07 3.46 -4.21
N LYS A 40 10.30 4.46 -3.35
CA LYS A 40 11.60 4.65 -2.67
C LYS A 40 11.94 3.48 -1.75
N LEU A 41 10.93 2.85 -1.15
CA LEU A 41 11.09 1.68 -0.30
C LEU A 41 11.36 0.41 -1.11
N ALA A 42 11.19 0.43 -2.44
CA ALA A 42 11.13 -0.75 -3.29
C ALA A 42 12.46 -1.48 -3.54
N HIS A 43 13.53 -1.09 -2.86
CA HIS A 43 14.90 -1.59 -3.13
C HIS A 43 15.45 -2.51 -2.05
N GLU A 44 14.84 -2.58 -0.87
CA GLU A 44 15.34 -3.39 0.25
C GLU A 44 14.29 -4.42 0.69
N LEU A 45 14.71 -5.67 0.90
CA LEU A 45 13.83 -6.75 1.37
C LEU A 45 13.17 -6.41 2.72
N GLU A 46 13.89 -5.73 3.61
CA GLU A 46 13.37 -5.26 4.91
C GLU A 46 12.15 -4.32 4.77
N ASN A 47 11.99 -3.68 3.60
CA ASN A 47 10.84 -2.83 3.35
C ASN A 47 9.61 -3.59 2.82
N LEU A 48 9.78 -4.82 2.31
CA LEU A 48 8.65 -5.66 1.90
C LEU A 48 7.74 -5.92 3.09
N GLU A 49 8.30 -6.35 4.23
CA GLU A 49 7.53 -6.61 5.45
C GLU A 49 6.75 -5.39 5.93
N PHE A 50 7.35 -4.20 5.80
CA PHE A 50 6.69 -2.94 6.14
C PHE A 50 5.47 -2.69 5.23
N VAL A 51 5.64 -2.79 3.91
CA VAL A 51 4.56 -2.51 2.95
C VAL A 51 3.46 -3.59 3.03
N GLU A 52 3.82 -4.85 3.25
CA GLU A 52 2.87 -5.96 3.46
C GLU A 52 2.06 -5.79 4.74
N ARG A 53 2.70 -5.31 5.82
CA ARG A 53 1.99 -4.97 7.05
C ARG A 53 0.98 -3.85 6.80
N LYS A 54 1.37 -2.79 6.08
CA LYS A 54 0.46 -1.69 5.72
C LYS A 54 -0.71 -2.16 4.86
N ALA A 55 -0.48 -3.07 3.91
CA ALA A 55 -1.55 -3.67 3.12
C ALA A 55 -2.50 -4.54 3.97
N THR A 56 -2.00 -5.17 5.04
CA THR A 56 -2.84 -5.92 5.99
C THR A 56 -3.68 -4.99 6.85
N GLU A 57 -3.07 -3.95 7.44
CA GLU A 57 -3.78 -2.89 8.17
C GLU A 57 -4.86 -2.22 7.30
N GLY A 58 -4.58 -2.02 6.01
CA GLY A 58 -5.54 -1.49 5.04
C GLY A 58 -6.76 -2.39 4.82
N ARG A 59 -6.58 -3.72 4.72
CA ARG A 59 -7.70 -4.68 4.63
C ARG A 59 -8.57 -4.62 5.89
N ASP A 60 -7.95 -4.57 7.06
CA ASP A 60 -8.67 -4.47 8.33
C ASP A 60 -9.50 -3.19 8.37
N ARG A 61 -8.94 -2.07 7.90
CA ARG A 61 -9.65 -0.80 7.78
C ARG A 61 -10.83 -0.87 6.81
N VAL A 62 -10.65 -1.45 5.63
CA VAL A 62 -11.75 -1.67 4.65
C VAL A 62 -12.88 -2.46 5.30
N ASN A 63 -12.55 -3.56 5.98
CA ASN A 63 -13.54 -4.40 6.65
C ASN A 63 -14.26 -3.64 7.77
N LEU A 64 -13.54 -2.85 8.57
CA LEU A 64 -14.13 -2.03 9.62
C LEU A 64 -15.12 -1.01 9.07
N VAL A 65 -14.74 -0.26 8.03
CA VAL A 65 -15.63 0.74 7.41
C VAL A 65 -16.83 0.07 6.72
N ARG A 66 -16.61 -1.08 6.08
CA ARG A 66 -17.67 -1.90 5.48
C ARG A 66 -18.70 -2.34 6.51
N ASN A 67 -18.24 -2.78 7.68
CA ASN A 67 -19.12 -3.17 8.78
C ASN A 67 -19.88 -1.97 9.33
N ALA A 68 -19.23 -0.83 9.51
CA ALA A 68 -19.88 0.41 9.94
C ALA A 68 -20.99 0.84 8.97
N ARG A 69 -20.69 0.88 7.65
CA ARG A 69 -21.69 1.13 6.60
C ARG A 69 -22.89 0.18 6.71
N ASN A 70 -22.63 -1.12 6.87
CA ASN A 70 -23.68 -2.12 6.95
C ASN A 70 -24.54 -2.00 8.22
N GLY A 71 -24.01 -1.39 9.29
CA GLY A 71 -24.74 -1.10 10.52
C GLY A 71 -25.73 0.07 10.42
N HIS A 72 -25.65 0.89 9.37
CA HIS A 72 -26.55 2.02 9.17
C HIS A 72 -27.63 1.71 8.11
N PRO A 73 -28.91 2.04 8.37
CA PRO A 73 -29.99 1.89 7.39
C PRO A 73 -29.75 2.66 6.10
N PHE A 74 -30.33 2.18 5.00
CA PHE A 74 -30.30 2.86 3.71
C PHE A 74 -30.94 4.26 3.78
N GLY A 75 -30.36 5.22 3.07
CA GLY A 75 -30.83 6.61 3.02
C GLY A 75 -30.45 7.47 4.24
N THR A 76 -29.68 6.94 5.18
CA THR A 76 -29.15 7.72 6.31
C THR A 76 -27.86 8.44 5.93
N THR A 77 -27.68 9.65 6.45
CA THR A 77 -26.45 10.45 6.25
C THR A 77 -25.22 9.70 6.73
N GLU A 78 -25.33 8.94 7.83
CA GLU A 78 -24.27 8.10 8.38
C GLU A 78 -23.85 7.02 7.39
N ARG A 79 -24.83 6.38 6.74
CA ARG A 79 -24.54 5.38 5.71
C ARG A 79 -23.86 6.00 4.50
N GLU A 80 -24.37 7.11 3.98
CA GLU A 80 -23.75 7.83 2.85
C GLU A 80 -22.32 8.27 3.16
N HIS A 81 -22.08 8.72 4.41
CA HIS A 81 -20.75 9.08 4.87
C HIS A 81 -19.82 7.87 4.92
N ALA A 82 -20.29 6.74 5.45
CA ALA A 82 -19.54 5.49 5.49
C ALA A 82 -19.28 4.92 4.08
N GLU A 83 -20.20 5.08 3.13
CA GLU A 83 -20.04 4.69 1.73
C GLU A 83 -18.93 5.49 1.04
N ARG A 84 -18.93 6.83 1.19
CA ARG A 84 -17.85 7.69 0.67
C ARG A 84 -16.49 7.32 1.26
N LEU A 85 -16.44 7.08 2.57
CA LEU A 85 -15.22 6.66 3.25
C LEU A 85 -14.73 5.30 2.74
N LEU A 86 -15.65 4.34 2.54
CA LEU A 86 -15.33 3.00 2.08
C LEU A 86 -14.66 3.04 0.71
N ILE A 87 -15.20 3.82 -0.23
CA ILE A 87 -14.60 4.01 -1.57
C ILE A 87 -13.16 4.52 -1.43
N GLY A 88 -12.93 5.47 -0.52
CA GLY A 88 -11.58 5.99 -0.24
C GLY A 88 -10.63 4.90 0.29
N CYS A 89 -11.09 4.09 1.24
CA CYS A 89 -10.31 2.98 1.80
C CYS A 89 -10.03 1.87 0.78
N GLU A 90 -11.00 1.52 -0.07
CA GLU A 90 -10.84 0.48 -1.11
C GLU A 90 -9.85 0.92 -2.21
N ASN A 91 -9.88 2.20 -2.59
CA ASN A 91 -8.89 2.76 -3.51
C ASN A 91 -7.47 2.74 -2.91
N LEU A 92 -7.32 3.14 -1.64
CA LEU A 92 -6.04 3.04 -0.93
C LEU A 92 -5.55 1.58 -0.86
N GLN A 93 -6.46 0.65 -0.56
CA GLN A 93 -6.12 -0.76 -0.46
C GLN A 93 -5.56 -1.32 -1.78
N THR A 94 -6.14 -0.90 -2.91
CA THR A 94 -5.66 -1.30 -4.24
C THR A 94 -4.21 -0.83 -4.49
N VAL A 95 -3.87 0.40 -4.07
CA VAL A 95 -2.51 0.94 -4.18
C VAL A 95 -1.51 0.15 -3.33
N LEU A 96 -1.89 -0.21 -2.11
CA LEU A 96 -1.03 -0.98 -1.21
C LEU A 96 -0.81 -2.41 -1.73
N GLU A 97 -1.84 -3.07 -2.25
CA GLU A 97 -1.74 -4.41 -2.82
C GLU A 97 -0.90 -4.44 -4.09
N ASP A 98 -1.08 -3.46 -4.98
CA ASP A 98 -0.27 -3.37 -6.20
C ASP A 98 1.20 -3.12 -5.87
N SER A 99 1.48 -2.25 -4.88
CA SER A 99 2.84 -2.01 -4.38
C SER A 99 3.48 -3.28 -3.83
N CYS A 100 2.75 -4.07 -3.02
CA CYS A 100 3.21 -5.38 -2.55
C CYS A 100 3.53 -6.32 -3.72
N ARG A 101 2.65 -6.38 -4.73
CA ARG A 101 2.83 -7.24 -5.91
C ARG A 101 4.08 -6.85 -6.69
N ARG A 102 4.27 -5.56 -6.97
CA ARG A 102 5.44 -5.02 -7.68
C ARG A 102 6.74 -5.30 -6.92
N LEU A 103 6.72 -5.11 -5.61
CA LEU A 103 7.84 -5.42 -4.71
C LEU A 103 8.27 -6.88 -4.78
N ARG A 104 7.32 -7.81 -4.59
CA ARG A 104 7.58 -9.26 -4.68
C ARG A 104 8.14 -9.65 -6.05
N ALA A 105 7.56 -9.12 -7.13
CA ALA A 105 8.03 -9.40 -8.48
C ALA A 105 9.49 -8.98 -8.69
N LYS A 106 9.88 -7.79 -8.20
CA LYS A 106 11.25 -7.26 -8.30
C LYS A 106 12.27 -8.05 -7.47
N ILE A 107 11.89 -8.49 -6.27
CA ILE A 107 12.74 -9.33 -5.42
C ILE A 107 12.97 -10.69 -6.10
N ASN A 108 11.90 -11.30 -6.61
CA ASN A 108 11.97 -12.59 -7.29
C ASN A 108 12.81 -12.52 -8.58
N SER A 109 12.70 -11.45 -9.37
CA SER A 109 13.53 -11.28 -10.58
C SER A 109 15.01 -11.09 -10.25
N SER A 110 15.33 -10.34 -9.18
CA SER A 110 16.71 -10.11 -8.73
C SER A 110 17.37 -11.38 -8.18
N SER A 111 16.59 -12.27 -7.55
CA SER A 111 17.06 -13.58 -7.05
C SER A 111 17.42 -14.54 -8.20
N VAL A 112 16.64 -14.54 -9.28
CA VAL A 112 16.89 -15.39 -10.46
C VAL A 112 18.19 -15.02 -11.19
N THR A 113 18.57 -13.74 -11.21
CA THR A 113 19.80 -13.29 -11.88
C THR A 113 21.08 -13.72 -11.16
N ILE A 114 21.05 -13.94 -9.84
CA ILE A 114 22.24 -14.32 -9.06
C ILE A 114 22.60 -15.81 -9.24
N SER A 115 21.63 -16.67 -9.61
CA SER A 115 21.83 -18.14 -9.67
C SER A 115 22.37 -18.69 -11.00
N THR A 116 22.67 -17.85 -12.01
CA THR A 116 23.08 -18.31 -13.36
C THR A 116 24.55 -18.01 -13.71
N GLY A 117 25.45 -18.09 -12.73
CA GLY A 117 26.90 -18.09 -13.00
C GLY A 117 27.36 -19.43 -13.61
N PRO A 118 28.20 -19.45 -14.67
CA PRO A 118 28.63 -20.69 -15.30
C PRO A 118 29.56 -21.47 -14.36
N ARG A 119 29.18 -22.72 -14.05
CA ARG A 119 30.08 -23.69 -13.40
C ARG A 119 31.27 -23.94 -14.32
N ARG A 120 32.43 -23.37 -14.00
CA ARG A 120 33.70 -23.81 -14.55
C ARG A 120 33.96 -25.23 -14.04
N ASN A 121 33.79 -26.21 -14.92
CA ASN A 121 34.30 -27.56 -14.71
C ASN A 121 35.83 -27.47 -14.71
N LEU A 122 36.45 -27.71 -13.55
CA LEU A 122 37.85 -28.16 -13.51
C LEU A 122 37.84 -29.64 -13.89
N ILE A 123 38.54 -29.96 -14.98
CA ILE A 123 38.96 -31.31 -15.31
C ILE A 123 40.48 -31.27 -15.18
N ASP A 124 41.02 -32.09 -14.28
CA ASP A 124 42.39 -32.62 -14.36
C ASP A 124 42.28 -34.13 -14.58
#